data_AF-A0AB38TNH6-F1
#
_entry.id   AF-A0AB38TNH6-F1
#
_cell.length_a   1.000
_cell.length_b   1.000
_cell.length_c   1.000
_cell.angle_alpha   90.00
_cell.angle_beta   90.00
_cell.angle_gamma   90.00
#
_symmetry.space_group_name_H-M   'P 1'
#
loop_
_entity.id
_entity.type
_entity.pdbx_description
1 polymer ?
#
loop_
_entity_poly.entity_id
_entity_poly.type
_entity_poly.pdbx_seq_one_letter_code
_entity_poly.pdbx_strand_id
1 'polypeptide(L)'
;MGAIDKELADFFGVSEQTINSWKTVHPEFLEALKAGKELADAEVADKLFQRATGYSHPAVKFFMYQGTVIREEYTEHYPPDTTAIIFWLKNRRSDLWRNAPPADDGEDGPGLKDPDPDV
;
A
#
# COMPACT_ATOMS: atom_id res chain seq x y z
N MET A 1 1.35 5.70 16.99
CA MET A 1 0.95 6.93 16.25
C MET A 1 1.72 8.14 16.77
N GLY A 2 3.06 8.15 16.68
CA GLY A 2 3.89 9.23 17.28
C GLY A 2 4.95 9.83 16.35
N ALA A 3 5.26 9.18 15.22
CA ALA A 3 6.26 9.70 14.28
C ALA A 3 5.80 11.00 13.61
N ILE A 4 4.53 11.06 13.22
CA ILE A 4 3.97 12.19 12.45
C ILE A 4 3.87 13.46 13.31
N ASP A 5 3.54 13.33 14.60
CA ASP A 5 3.36 14.49 15.49
C ASP A 5 4.69 15.12 15.84
N LYS A 6 5.73 14.30 15.92
CA LYS A 6 7.12 14.71 16.09
C LYS A 6 7.67 15.38 14.83
N GLU A 7 7.38 14.83 13.65
CA GLU A 7 7.73 15.47 12.37
C GLU A 7 6.99 16.79 12.16
N LEU A 8 5.71 16.88 12.53
CA LEU A 8 4.96 18.14 12.49
C LEU A 8 5.52 19.17 13.47
N ALA A 9 5.87 18.72 14.68
CA ALA A 9 6.47 19.56 15.71
C ALA A 9 7.80 20.14 15.22
N ASP A 10 8.66 19.33 14.59
CA ASP A 10 9.91 19.76 13.99
C ASP A 10 9.68 20.74 12.81
N PHE A 11 8.73 20.44 11.93
CA PHE A 11 8.38 21.30 10.79
C PHE A 11 7.89 22.69 11.21
N PHE A 12 7.03 22.77 12.23
CA PHE A 12 6.49 24.02 12.75
C PHE A 12 7.38 24.68 13.82
N GLY A 13 8.48 24.03 14.21
CA GLY A 13 9.39 24.52 15.25
C GLY A 13 8.75 24.63 16.64
N VAL A 14 7.75 23.79 16.92
CA VAL A 14 7.01 23.77 18.19
C VAL A 14 7.17 22.44 18.90
N SER A 15 6.73 22.35 20.16
CA SER A 15 6.76 21.08 20.89
C SER A 15 5.64 20.14 20.43
N GLU A 16 5.83 18.82 20.58
CA GLU A 16 4.78 17.81 20.35
C GLU A 16 3.52 18.08 21.21
N GLN A 17 3.69 18.66 22.40
CA GLN A 17 2.59 19.08 23.26
C GLN A 17 1.76 20.18 22.60
N THR A 18 2.41 21.16 21.97
CA THR A 18 1.73 22.26 21.27
C THR A 18 0.89 21.74 20.11
N ILE A 19 1.42 20.78 19.33
CA ILE A 19 0.67 20.12 18.24
C ILE A 19 -0.55 19.36 18.79
N ASN A 20 -0.39 18.63 19.89
CA ASN A 20 -1.50 17.91 20.50
C ASN A 20 -2.57 18.86 21.08
N SER A 21 -2.17 20.00 21.65
CA SER A 21 -3.09 21.05 22.06
C SER A 21 -3.83 21.68 20.88
N TRP A 22 -3.17 21.90 19.74
CA TRP A 22 -3.84 22.44 18.56
C TRP A 22 -4.90 21.49 18.00
N LYS A 23 -4.65 20.18 18.04
CA LYS A 23 -5.64 19.16 17.63
C LYS A 23 -6.90 19.15 18.50
N THR A 24 -6.77 19.45 19.79
CA THR A 24 -7.91 19.46 20.72
C THR A 24 -8.65 20.79 20.73
N VAL A 25 -7.93 21.90 20.60
CA VAL A 25 -8.48 23.26 20.67
C VAL A 25 -9.02 23.73 19.31
N HIS A 26 -8.46 23.26 18.20
CA HIS A 26 -8.85 23.66 16.84
C HIS A 26 -9.28 22.44 16.01
N PRO A 27 -10.58 22.10 15.99
CA PRO A 27 -11.12 21.02 15.17
C PRO A 27 -10.78 21.18 13.68
N GLU A 28 -10.77 22.41 13.17
CA GLU A 28 -10.42 22.73 11.77
C GLU A 28 -8.98 22.32 11.43
N PHE A 29 -8.04 22.45 12.36
CA PHE A 29 -6.65 22.02 12.18
C PHE A 29 -6.55 20.49 12.08
N LEU A 30 -7.34 19.79 12.89
CA LEU A 30 -7.45 18.34 12.84
C LEU A 30 -8.12 17.86 11.54
N GLU A 31 -9.13 18.57 11.05
CA GLU A 31 -9.77 18.28 9.76
C GLU A 31 -8.81 18.49 8.59
N ALA A 32 -8.07 19.60 8.56
CA ALA A 32 -7.06 19.87 7.54
C ALA A 32 -5.97 18.77 7.51
N LEU A 33 -5.54 18.29 8.68
CA LEU A 33 -4.60 17.17 8.79
C LEU A 33 -5.17 15.85 8.25
N LYS A 34 -6.45 15.58 8.49
CA LYS A 34 -7.12 14.39 7.95
C LYS A 34 -7.27 14.49 6.43
N ALA A 35 -7.71 15.63 5.92
CA ALA A 35 -7.85 15.88 4.49
C ALA A 35 -6.50 15.73 3.75
N GLY A 36 -5.41 16.25 4.34
CA GLY A 36 -4.07 16.07 3.80
C GLY A 36 -3.62 14.60 3.74
N LYS A 37 -3.97 13.81 4.76
CA LYS A 37 -3.72 12.36 4.76
C LYS A 37 -4.53 11.62 3.71
N GLU A 38 -5.81 11.94 3.59
CA GLU A 38 -6.67 11.33 2.56
C GLU A 38 -6.16 11.60 1.15
N LEU A 39 -5.66 12.81 0.87
CA LEU A 39 -5.03 13.13 -0.41
C LEU A 39 -3.75 12.31 -0.66
N ALA A 40 -2.89 12.21 0.36
CA ALA A 40 -1.66 11.41 0.24
C ALA A 40 -1.97 9.92 0.06
N ASP A 41 -2.93 9.38 0.82
CA ASP A 41 -3.39 8.00 0.69
C ASP A 41 -4.02 7.74 -0.69
N ALA A 42 -4.79 8.69 -1.21
CA ALA A 42 -5.38 8.62 -2.55
C ALA A 42 -4.30 8.62 -3.65
N GLU A 43 -3.25 9.44 -3.51
CA GLU A 43 -2.14 9.46 -4.46
C GLU A 43 -1.39 8.12 -4.47
N VAL A 44 -1.10 7.56 -3.29
CA VAL A 44 -0.47 6.24 -3.19
C VAL A 44 -1.37 5.16 -3.80
N ALA A 45 -2.68 5.23 -3.58
CA ALA A 45 -3.63 4.30 -4.19
C ALA A 45 -3.67 4.40 -5.72
N ASP A 46 -3.61 5.60 -6.28
CA ASP A 46 -3.54 5.83 -7.73
C ASP A 46 -2.25 5.25 -8.34
N LYS A 47 -1.10 5.51 -7.71
CA LYS A 47 0.19 4.94 -8.15
C LYS A 47 0.22 3.42 -8.04
N LEU A 48 -0.33 2.86 -6.96
CA LEU A 48 -0.46 1.42 -6.79
C LEU A 48 -1.38 0.82 -7.86
N PHE A 49 -2.48 1.49 -8.20
CA PHE A 49 -3.39 1.07 -9.25
C PHE A 49 -2.70 1.04 -10.62
N GLN A 50 -2.00 2.11 -11.00
CA GLN A 50 -1.21 2.16 -12.24
C GLN A 50 -0.20 1.02 -12.34
N ARG A 51 0.45 0.69 -11.22
CA ARG A 51 1.41 -0.41 -11.14
C ARG A 51 0.72 -1.78 -11.19
N ALA A 52 -0.49 -1.91 -10.62
CA ALA A 52 -1.29 -3.13 -10.68
C ALA A 52 -1.88 -3.38 -12.08
N THR A 53 -2.23 -2.35 -12.85
CA THR A 53 -2.76 -2.50 -14.22
C THR A 53 -1.68 -2.48 -15.30
N GLY A 54 -0.47 -2.06 -14.94
CA GLY A 54 0.55 -1.67 -15.90
C GLY A 54 0.30 -0.26 -16.45
N TYR A 55 1.37 0.43 -16.80
CA TYR A 55 1.32 1.77 -17.38
C TYR A 55 2.49 1.99 -18.34
N SER A 56 2.35 2.95 -19.24
CA SER A 56 3.40 3.34 -20.17
C SER A 56 3.72 4.82 -19.96
N HIS A 57 4.99 5.18 -19.97
CA HIS A 57 5.40 6.58 -19.86
C HIS A 57 6.47 6.93 -20.89
N PRO A 58 6.48 8.17 -21.41
CA PRO A 58 7.53 8.64 -22.28
C PRO A 58 8.83 8.79 -21.49
N ALA A 59 9.87 8.11 -21.93
CA ALA A 59 11.21 8.18 -21.38
C ALA A 59 12.18 8.70 -22.44
N VAL A 60 13.25 9.32 -21.98
CA VAL A 60 14.29 9.88 -22.84
C VAL A 60 15.60 9.17 -22.54
N LYS A 61 16.21 8.58 -23.56
CA LYS A 61 17.54 7.99 -23.44
C LYS A 61 18.56 8.89 -24.14
N PHE A 62 19.63 9.20 -23.42
CA PHE A 62 20.74 9.98 -23.95
C PHE A 62 21.84 9.02 -24.38
N PHE A 63 22.22 9.08 -25.65
CA PHE A 63 23.34 8.32 -26.20
C PHE A 63 24.41 9.28 -26.71
N MET A 64 25.67 8.96 -26.47
CA MET A 64 26.80 9.71 -27.03
C MET A 64 27.27 8.99 -28.29
N TYR A 65 27.10 9.62 -29.46
CA TYR A 65 27.58 9.08 -30.73
C TYR A 65 28.50 10.09 -31.39
N GLN A 66 29.76 9.70 -31.61
CA GLN A 66 30.80 10.54 -32.24
C GLN A 66 30.91 11.96 -31.65
N GLY A 67 30.89 12.08 -30.32
CA GLY A 67 31.01 13.36 -29.62
C GLY A 67 29.74 14.23 -29.62
N THR A 68 28.64 13.76 -30.24
CA THR A 68 27.33 14.44 -30.23
C THR A 68 26.37 13.71 -29.30
N VAL A 69 25.63 14.45 -28.48
CA VAL A 69 24.57 13.91 -27.62
C VAL A 69 23.31 13.75 -28.45
N ILE A 70 22.88 12.52 -28.65
CA ILE A 70 21.63 12.18 -29.33
C ILE A 70 20.57 11.90 -28.27
N ARG A 71 19.42 12.55 -28.41
CA ARG A 71 18.24 12.38 -27.57
C ARG A 71 17.24 11.52 -28.32
N GLU A 72 16.96 10.32 -27.82
CA GLU A 72 15.91 9.45 -28.37
C GLU A 72 14.77 9.34 -27.36
N GLU A 73 13.56 9.66 -27.84
CA GLU A 73 12.32 9.50 -27.07
C GLU A 73 11.80 8.08 -27.30
N TYR A 74 11.56 7.33 -26.22
CA TYR A 74 11.01 5.99 -26.28
C TYR A 74 9.88 5.84 -25.26
N THR A 75 8.89 5.01 -25.58
CA THR A 75 7.83 4.68 -24.64
C THR A 75 8.25 3.48 -23.80
N GLU A 76 8.49 3.69 -22.51
CA GLU A 76 8.79 2.60 -21.59
C GLU A 76 7.50 2.03 -21.03
N HIS A 77 7.29 0.72 -21.27
CA HIS A 77 6.12 -0.02 -20.81
C HIS A 77 6.45 -0.79 -19.52
N TYR A 78 5.69 -0.52 -18.47
CA TYR A 78 5.73 -1.28 -17.22
C TYR A 78 4.59 -2.28 -17.21
N PRO A 79 4.88 -3.59 -17.23
CA PRO A 79 3.84 -4.61 -17.15
C PRO A 79 3.17 -4.60 -15.77
N PRO A 80 1.96 -5.17 -15.66
CA PRO A 80 1.26 -5.35 -14.39
C PRO A 80 2.12 -6.03 -13.32
N ASP A 81 2.21 -5.43 -12.14
CA ASP A 81 2.90 -6.00 -10.98
C ASP A 81 1.94 -6.93 -10.21
N THR A 82 2.24 -8.23 -10.22
CA THR A 82 1.43 -9.25 -9.55
C THR A 82 1.36 -9.07 -8.04
N THR A 83 2.38 -8.49 -7.41
CA THR A 83 2.38 -8.20 -5.96
C THR A 83 1.43 -7.05 -5.65
N ALA A 84 1.46 -5.99 -6.45
CA ALA A 84 0.51 -4.87 -6.33
C ALA A 84 -0.94 -5.34 -6.51
N ILE A 85 -1.19 -6.23 -7.46
CA ILE A 85 -2.52 -6.85 -7.68
C ILE A 85 -2.95 -7.63 -6.42
N ILE A 86 -2.08 -8.47 -5.85
CA ILE A 86 -2.40 -9.27 -4.66
C ILE A 86 -2.73 -8.36 -3.47
N PHE A 87 -1.93 -7.32 -3.22
CA PHE A 87 -2.20 -6.36 -2.13
C PHE A 87 -3.52 -5.61 -2.35
N TRP A 88 -3.79 -5.18 -3.58
CA TRP A 88 -5.04 -4.51 -3.92
C TRP A 88 -6.26 -5.40 -3.68
N LEU A 89 -6.21 -6.65 -4.12
CA LEU A 89 -7.29 -7.63 -3.94
C LEU A 89 -7.51 -7.95 -2.46
N LYS A 90 -6.43 -8.08 -1.67
CA LYS A 90 -6.52 -8.29 -0.21
C LYS A 90 -7.18 -7.14 0.53
N ASN A 91 -6.92 -5.90 0.12
CA ASN A 91 -7.49 -4.71 0.76
C ASN A 91 -8.94 -4.45 0.34
N ARG A 92 -9.30 -4.70 -0.93
CA ARG A 92 -10.63 -4.35 -1.49
C ARG A 92 -11.62 -5.51 -1.55
N ARG A 93 -11.13 -6.75 -1.59
CA ARG A 93 -11.93 -7.99 -1.55
C ARG A 93 -11.34 -8.96 -0.53
N SER A 94 -11.23 -8.48 0.71
CA SER A 94 -10.72 -9.27 1.83
C SER A 94 -11.56 -10.52 2.11
N ASP A 95 -12.83 -10.51 1.73
CA ASP A 95 -13.77 -11.63 1.78
C ASP A 95 -13.31 -12.84 0.93
N LEU A 96 -12.68 -12.58 -0.22
CA LEU A 96 -12.27 -13.61 -1.17
C LEU A 96 -10.76 -13.89 -1.13
N TRP A 97 -9.95 -12.94 -0.63
CA TRP A 97 -8.49 -12.97 -0.76
C TRP A 97 -7.73 -12.88 0.58
N ARG A 98 -8.40 -12.84 1.74
CA ARG A 98 -7.69 -13.03 3.02
C ARG A 98 -7.09 -14.42 3.04
N ASN A 99 -5.81 -14.48 3.39
CA ASN A 99 -5.16 -15.74 3.76
C ASN A 99 -5.75 -16.19 5.11
N ALA A 100 -6.89 -16.88 5.07
CA ALA A 100 -7.38 -17.68 6.19
C ALA A 100 -7.78 -19.04 5.62
N PRO A 101 -7.31 -20.16 6.19
CA PRO A 101 -8.03 -21.41 6.00
C PRO A 101 -9.47 -21.18 6.48
N PRO A 102 -10.49 -21.78 5.83
CA PRO A 102 -11.85 -21.73 6.34
C PRO A 102 -11.82 -22.16 7.82
N ALA A 103 -12.65 -21.53 8.64
CA ALA A 103 -12.86 -22.02 9.99
C ALA A 103 -13.29 -23.48 9.86
N ASP A 104 -12.45 -24.38 10.35
CA ASP A 104 -12.81 -25.76 10.57
C ASP A 104 -13.84 -25.70 11.70
N ASP A 105 -15.13 -25.54 11.34
CA ASP A 105 -16.24 -25.87 12.21
C ASP A 105 -16.08 -27.36 12.47
N GLY A 106 -15.42 -27.69 13.59
CA GLY A 106 -15.19 -29.04 14.03
C GLY A 106 -16.50 -29.77 14.25
N GLU A 107 -17.02 -30.40 13.21
CA GLU A 107 -17.87 -31.56 13.35
C GLU A 107 -16.97 -32.78 13.51
N ASP A 108 -16.96 -33.31 14.73
CA ASP A 108 -16.50 -34.64 15.09
C ASP A 108 -17.05 -35.69 14.10
N GLY A 109 -16.28 -35.97 13.04
CA GLY A 109 -16.51 -37.14 12.18
C GLY A 109 -16.22 -38.41 12.99
N PRO A 110 -17.06 -39.46 12.88
CA PRO A 110 -16.95 -40.62 13.74
C PRO A 110 -15.60 -41.32 13.50
N GLY A 111 -14.85 -41.50 14.59
CA GLY A 111 -13.53 -42.11 14.58
C GLY A 111 -13.50 -43.41 13.80
N LEU A 112 -12.69 -43.43 12.75
CA LEU A 112 -12.35 -44.64 12.02
C LEU A 112 -11.59 -45.55 12.98
N LYS A 113 -12.26 -46.58 13.47
CA LYS A 113 -11.67 -47.58 14.35
C LYS A 113 -10.62 -48.35 13.54
N ASP A 114 -9.36 -48.24 13.92
CA ASP A 114 -8.27 -49.02 13.31
C ASP A 114 -8.64 -50.51 13.32
N PRO A 115 -8.41 -51.25 12.22
CA PRO A 115 -8.60 -52.69 12.23
C PRO A 115 -7.51 -53.33 13.10
N ASP A 116 -7.96 -54.26 13.94
CA ASP A 116 -7.19 -55.02 14.93
C ASP A 116 -5.93 -55.66 14.30
N PRO A 117 -4.71 -55.42 14.84
CA PRO A 117 -3.49 -56.01 14.32
C PRO A 117 -3.19 -57.34 15.03
N ASP A 118 -3.89 -58.41 14.66
CA ASP A 118 -3.46 -59.77 15.03
C ASP A 118 -3.76 -60.80 13.93
N VAL A 119 -2.99 -60.68 12.84
CA VAL A 119 -2.35 -61.81 12.15
C VAL A 119 -0.85 -61.66 12.33
#